data_AF-A0AAI9ZAC3-F1
#
_entry.id   AF-A0AAI9ZAC3-F1
#
_cell.length_a   1.000
_cell.length_b   1.000
_cell.length_c   1.000
_cell.angle_alpha   90.00
_cell.angle_beta   90.00
_cell.angle_gamma   90.00
#
_symmetry.space_group_name_H-M   'P 1'
#
loop_
_entity.id
_entity.type
_entity.pdbx_description
1 polymer ?
#
loop_
_entity_poly.entity_id
_entity_poly.type
_entity_poly.pdbx_seq_one_letter_code
_entity_poly.pdbx_strand_id
1 'polypeptide(L)'
;MGASTFISAGGAALRPIAGRSLIHIRPQLRATPAAAAASRSTTLATTPLYPTQYPSRHSSAWTIRRMTPTSPSALSSSTTTRYHRLKSTTPSATAPQPYRPSKRRARTFISPRYLPVLLLLAVGGIAWDAQWLFPSTPQSNDPAEQTALGPARKFIPFDVVAREQVSPTSFILTLKAPPSSHSSNVPSISSLWDIFDLWCVEVKQPQIQVAREYTPLPPVPGSSYDEDTLRLYVRAVRGGEVSTYLSRLAPPSSPSDGPATKGDKVELRGPHGEFDLRSRLGKRGDRVVFLAGGTGIASALQAAHAVLPLADGPSMTIFWAVRSRDEIREQLVGGHTVPPQVKPSSSSPSGSWWNPFSSSSTNTPGSQAEALLSADTLAAPSPISRDLLALKVKYGDKLDVRVVVDQEGTAVREADLSAALTLQSSPTTSAGTTPTHAVEGCKFHSQTAHVGMVDGAPNAGKRSLFKQDDCACSADDAAPRGKNVFVVSGPEGFVQAYAGAKLWRDGGQLQGPVGGKLGAMQRRNPDILKDWIVLKL
;
A
#
# COMPACT_ATOMS: atom_id res chain seq x y z
N MET A 1 6.05 -3.11 -79.34
CA MET A 1 5.23 -1.90 -79.55
C MET A 1 4.46 -1.68 -78.26
N GLY A 2 4.56 -0.61 -77.48
CA GLY A 2 5.34 0.63 -77.49
C GLY A 2 5.22 1.22 -76.08
N ALA A 3 6.24 1.96 -75.64
CA ALA A 3 6.40 2.55 -74.32
C ALA A 3 5.60 3.85 -74.13
N SER A 4 5.42 4.28 -72.87
CA SER A 4 5.29 5.68 -72.38
C SER A 4 5.33 5.60 -70.84
N THR A 5 6.32 5.99 -70.04
CA THR A 5 7.09 7.25 -69.82
C THR A 5 6.26 8.53 -69.68
N PHE A 6 6.17 9.02 -68.44
CA PHE A 6 6.19 10.46 -68.15
C PHE A 6 7.20 10.74 -67.03
N ILE A 7 8.22 11.51 -67.43
CA ILE A 7 9.17 12.23 -66.58
C ILE A 7 8.59 13.64 -66.42
N SER A 8 8.69 14.24 -65.23
CA SER A 8 8.86 15.69 -65.13
C SER A 8 9.81 16.02 -63.98
N ALA A 9 10.94 16.58 -64.37
CA ALA A 9 11.94 17.18 -63.52
C ALA A 9 11.68 18.68 -63.42
N GLY A 10 11.92 19.25 -62.25
CA GLY A 10 11.92 20.70 -62.02
C GLY A 10 12.77 21.03 -60.81
N GLY A 11 14.09 21.09 -61.03
CA GLY A 11 15.02 21.64 -60.05
C GLY A 11 15.05 23.16 -60.11
N ALA A 12 15.16 23.79 -58.94
CA ALA A 12 15.73 25.13 -58.80
C ALA A 12 16.47 25.20 -57.46
N ALA A 13 17.80 25.20 -57.55
CA ALA A 13 18.71 25.55 -56.49
C ALA A 13 18.89 27.08 -56.41
N LEU A 14 19.42 27.56 -55.26
CA LEU A 14 19.99 28.89 -54.89
C LEU A 14 19.32 29.34 -53.57
N ARG A 15 19.97 29.74 -52.48
CA ARG A 15 21.35 29.83 -51.96
C ARG A 15 21.20 30.19 -50.46
N PRO A 16 22.25 30.05 -49.63
CA PRO A 16 22.18 30.18 -48.18
C PRO A 16 22.28 31.64 -47.72
N ILE A 17 21.66 31.99 -46.59
CA ILE A 17 21.91 33.24 -45.87
C ILE A 17 22.49 32.90 -44.50
N ALA A 18 23.78 33.18 -44.36
CA ALA A 18 24.48 33.27 -43.10
C ALA A 18 24.38 34.70 -42.55
N GLY A 19 24.34 34.82 -41.21
CA GLY A 19 25.04 35.89 -40.50
C GLY A 19 24.19 36.90 -39.74
N ARG A 20 24.17 36.77 -38.41
CA ARG A 20 24.48 37.78 -37.36
C ARG A 20 24.05 37.17 -36.01
N SER A 21 24.95 36.59 -35.20
CA SER A 21 25.97 37.22 -34.35
C SER A 21 25.45 38.42 -33.55
N LEU A 22 25.10 38.15 -32.29
CA LEU A 22 25.19 39.11 -31.20
C LEU A 22 25.79 38.41 -29.97
N ILE A 23 27.01 38.84 -29.67
CA ILE A 23 27.79 38.60 -28.47
C ILE A 23 27.31 39.61 -27.42
N HIS A 24 27.00 39.17 -26.19
CA HIS A 24 27.17 40.01 -25.00
C HIS A 24 27.34 39.16 -23.72
N ILE A 25 28.62 38.97 -23.38
CA ILE A 25 29.29 39.25 -22.10
C ILE A 25 28.53 38.93 -20.78
N ARG A 26 29.16 38.00 -20.02
CA ARG A 26 28.98 37.65 -18.60
C ARG A 26 28.98 38.86 -17.65
N PRO A 27 28.42 38.64 -16.44
CA PRO A 27 29.21 38.83 -15.23
C PRO A 27 29.40 37.52 -14.45
N GLN A 28 30.65 37.26 -14.09
CA GLN A 28 31.08 36.22 -13.16
C GLN A 28 30.68 36.60 -11.74
N LEU A 29 29.93 35.74 -11.04
CA LEU A 29 29.99 35.67 -9.58
C LEU A 29 30.19 34.21 -9.15
N ARG A 30 31.45 33.97 -8.78
CA ARG A 30 32.00 32.81 -8.11
C ARG A 30 31.48 32.79 -6.67
N ALA A 31 30.77 31.74 -6.27
CA ALA A 31 30.63 31.36 -4.88
C ALA A 31 31.12 29.91 -4.73
N THR A 32 32.22 29.78 -4.01
CA THR A 32 32.99 28.58 -3.72
C THR A 32 32.28 27.66 -2.72
N PRO A 33 32.60 26.35 -2.71
CA PRO A 33 32.06 25.39 -1.77
C PRO A 33 32.79 25.49 -0.42
N ALA A 34 32.04 25.43 0.68
CA ALA A 34 32.60 25.28 2.01
C ALA A 34 32.67 23.80 2.39
N ALA A 35 33.86 23.22 2.24
CA ALA A 35 34.30 22.05 2.98
C ALA A 35 35.69 22.37 3.57
N ALA A 36 35.78 22.42 4.89
CA ALA A 36 37.00 22.29 5.69
C ALA A 36 36.56 21.56 6.98
N ALA A 37 36.97 20.33 7.28
CA ALA A 37 38.32 19.78 7.46
C ALA A 37 39.02 20.27 8.75
N ALA A 38 39.03 19.40 9.76
CA ALA A 38 40.21 19.04 10.57
C ALA A 38 39.88 17.66 11.23
N SER A 39 40.52 16.52 10.92
CA SER A 39 41.93 16.11 11.15
C SER A 39 42.31 16.20 12.64
N ARG A 40 42.93 15.24 13.35
CA ARG A 40 43.81 14.09 13.01
C ARG A 40 43.99 13.28 14.34
N SER A 41 43.96 11.94 14.31
CA SER A 41 45.11 11.00 14.33
C SER A 41 45.80 10.72 15.69
N THR A 42 45.68 9.46 16.10
CA THR A 42 46.73 8.52 16.58
C THR A 42 47.54 8.83 17.84
N THR A 43 47.44 7.97 18.87
CA THR A 43 48.57 7.16 19.41
C THR A 43 48.12 6.15 20.47
N LEU A 44 48.75 4.97 20.42
CA LEU A 44 48.75 3.93 21.45
C LEU A 44 49.41 4.42 22.75
N ALA A 45 48.89 3.96 23.90
CA ALA A 45 49.72 3.53 25.03
C ALA A 45 48.90 2.70 26.05
N THR A 46 49.19 1.39 26.08
CA THR A 46 49.58 0.61 27.26
C THR A 46 48.71 0.62 28.53
N THR A 47 48.11 -0.55 28.79
CA THR A 47 47.61 -1.12 30.07
C THR A 47 48.62 -0.99 31.22
N PRO A 48 48.21 -0.98 32.52
CA PRO A 48 47.90 -2.22 33.26
C PRO A 48 46.73 -2.08 34.28
N LEU A 49 45.81 -3.05 34.36
CA LEU A 49 45.66 -4.15 35.36
C LEU A 49 45.17 -3.75 36.79
N TYR A 50 43.93 -4.21 37.08
CA TYR A 50 43.40 -4.82 38.33
C TYR A 50 43.24 -3.95 39.62
N PRO A 51 42.44 -4.37 40.63
CA PRO A 51 41.04 -4.84 40.60
C PRO A 51 40.22 -4.38 41.84
N THR A 52 39.04 -5.02 42.06
CA THR A 52 38.26 -5.11 43.32
C THR A 52 37.50 -3.84 43.73
N GLN A 53 36.26 -3.86 44.23
CA GLN A 53 35.57 -4.83 45.08
C GLN A 53 34.06 -4.49 45.10
N TYR A 54 33.20 -5.50 45.12
CA TYR A 54 31.83 -5.41 45.63
C TYR A 54 31.86 -5.03 47.13
N PRO A 55 30.79 -4.41 47.66
CA PRO A 55 29.90 -5.23 48.48
C PRO A 55 28.40 -4.94 48.31
N SER A 56 27.67 -5.92 48.78
CA SER A 56 26.22 -6.10 48.80
C SER A 56 25.53 -5.51 50.05
N ARG A 57 24.21 -5.29 49.92
CA ARG A 57 23.15 -5.24 50.96
C ARG A 57 23.10 -4.02 51.89
N HIS A 58 21.97 -3.32 51.91
CA HIS A 58 20.93 -3.52 52.94
C HIS A 58 19.62 -2.74 52.65
N SER A 59 18.55 -3.35 53.15
CA SER A 59 17.13 -3.02 53.16
C SER A 59 16.72 -1.85 54.07
N SER A 60 15.67 -1.11 53.70
CA SER A 60 14.62 -0.55 54.59
C SER A 60 13.51 0.04 53.68
N ALA A 61 12.28 -0.47 53.63
CA ALA A 61 11.21 -0.50 54.63
C ALA A 61 10.78 0.91 55.11
N TRP A 62 9.82 1.51 54.41
CA TRP A 62 8.98 2.60 54.93
C TRP A 62 7.51 2.30 54.61
N THR A 63 6.74 2.08 55.67
CA THR A 63 5.29 1.95 55.72
C THR A 63 4.79 2.99 56.73
N ILE A 64 3.50 3.34 56.65
CA ILE A 64 2.66 4.19 57.56
C ILE A 64 2.42 5.59 56.97
N ARG A 65 1.20 6.13 56.80
CA ARG A 65 -0.18 5.70 57.12
C ARG A 65 -1.15 6.52 56.25
N ARG A 66 -2.31 5.91 55.95
CA ARG A 66 -3.56 6.59 55.57
C ARG A 66 -4.07 7.45 56.74
N MET A 67 -4.80 8.52 56.42
CA MET A 67 -6.19 8.70 56.87
C MET A 67 -6.83 9.93 56.20
N THR A 68 -7.90 9.67 55.44
CA THR A 68 -9.01 10.59 55.13
C THR A 68 -9.87 10.80 56.38
N PRO A 69 -10.67 11.88 56.47
CA PRO A 69 -12.11 11.64 56.38
C PRO A 69 -12.94 12.75 55.69
N THR A 70 -14.15 12.33 55.34
CA THR A 70 -15.29 13.00 54.71
C THR A 70 -16.09 13.92 55.66
N SER A 71 -16.78 14.91 55.07
CA SER A 71 -17.82 15.83 55.61
C SER A 71 -19.11 15.09 56.10
N PRO A 72 -20.27 15.74 56.43
CA PRO A 72 -20.62 17.16 56.63
C PRO A 72 -21.53 17.45 57.87
N SER A 73 -21.85 18.74 58.13
CA SER A 73 -23.21 19.29 58.44
C SER A 73 -23.25 20.43 59.48
N ALA A 74 -24.10 21.41 59.16
CA ALA A 74 -25.02 22.16 60.04
C ALA A 74 -24.57 23.40 60.88
N LEU A 75 -25.27 24.50 60.54
CA LEU A 75 -25.94 25.52 61.38
C LEU A 75 -25.19 26.63 62.16
N SER A 76 -25.50 27.85 61.70
CA SER A 76 -26.13 28.98 62.44
C SER A 76 -25.31 29.90 63.36
N SER A 77 -25.31 31.20 63.01
CA SER A 77 -25.89 32.37 63.75
C SER A 77 -25.09 33.65 63.42
N SER A 78 -25.61 34.54 62.56
CA SER A 78 -26.17 35.90 62.86
C SER A 78 -25.15 36.89 63.46
N THR A 79 -25.04 38.15 62.99
CA THR A 79 -26.00 39.23 63.32
C THR A 79 -25.84 40.47 62.40
N THR A 80 -26.99 41.08 62.01
CA THR A 80 -27.31 42.55 61.82
C THR A 80 -26.55 43.39 60.78
N THR A 81 -27.10 44.35 60.00
CA THR A 81 -28.42 45.00 59.71
C THR A 81 -28.10 45.96 58.52
N ARG A 82 -28.96 46.47 57.63
CA ARG A 82 -30.27 47.14 57.80
C ARG A 82 -30.90 47.42 56.42
N TYR A 83 -32.22 47.50 56.46
CA TYR A 83 -33.26 47.73 55.46
C TYR A 83 -33.16 48.98 54.54
N HIS A 84 -33.74 48.89 53.34
CA HIS A 84 -34.96 49.65 53.00
C HIS A 84 -35.83 48.92 51.95
N ARG A 85 -37.14 49.03 52.17
CA ARG A 85 -38.28 48.35 51.53
C ARG A 85 -39.15 49.42 50.86
N LEU A 86 -39.92 49.05 49.83
CA LEU A 86 -41.37 49.27 49.59
C LEU A 86 -41.65 49.10 48.08
N LYS A 87 -42.32 48.02 47.66
CA LYS A 87 -43.77 47.70 47.61
C LYS A 87 -44.46 48.19 46.33
N SER A 88 -45.10 47.24 45.65
CA SER A 88 -45.95 47.41 44.48
C SER A 88 -47.35 47.92 44.85
N THR A 89 -48.05 48.49 43.87
CA THR A 89 -49.52 48.54 43.83
C THR A 89 -50.00 48.74 42.39
N THR A 90 -50.83 47.82 41.91
CA THR A 90 -51.80 47.97 40.79
C THR A 90 -53.05 48.70 41.33
N PRO A 91 -53.92 49.39 40.53
CA PRO A 91 -54.78 48.74 39.52
C PRO A 91 -55.18 49.64 38.30
N SER A 92 -56.19 49.15 37.56
CA SER A 92 -56.64 49.45 36.19
C SER A 92 -57.46 50.75 35.98
N ALA A 93 -57.61 51.08 34.68
CA ALA A 93 -58.70 51.79 33.98
C ALA A 93 -58.63 53.31 33.72
N THR A 94 -58.80 53.66 32.43
CA THR A 94 -59.55 54.80 31.82
C THR A 94 -58.75 55.61 30.78
N ALA A 95 -59.18 55.53 29.51
CA ALA A 95 -58.90 56.47 28.41
C ALA A 95 -60.07 57.52 28.37
N PRO A 96 -59.99 58.73 27.74
CA PRO A 96 -59.32 59.05 26.46
C PRO A 96 -58.67 60.46 26.26
N GLN A 97 -57.73 60.54 25.27
CA GLN A 97 -57.39 61.56 24.22
C GLN A 97 -57.56 63.10 24.44
N PRO A 98 -57.04 64.00 23.55
CA PRO A 98 -55.87 64.01 22.63
C PRO A 98 -55.04 65.35 22.67
N TYR A 99 -53.79 65.39 22.16
CA TYR A 99 -53.30 66.33 21.09
C TYR A 99 -51.77 66.18 20.83
N ARG A 100 -51.39 66.37 19.57
CA ARG A 100 -50.10 66.14 18.84
C ARG A 100 -49.24 67.44 18.77
N PRO A 101 -48.09 67.53 18.05
CA PRO A 101 -46.99 66.59 17.71
C PRO A 101 -45.57 67.23 17.83
N SER A 102 -44.50 66.48 17.48
CA SER A 102 -43.61 66.94 16.38
C SER A 102 -43.03 65.74 15.60
N LYS A 103 -43.08 65.85 14.27
CA LYS A 103 -42.77 64.80 13.30
C LYS A 103 -41.32 64.97 12.84
N ARG A 104 -40.49 63.92 12.93
CA ARG A 104 -39.34 63.76 12.03
C ARG A 104 -39.71 62.74 10.94
N ARG A 105 -39.81 63.24 9.71
CA ARG A 105 -40.02 62.44 8.50
C ARG A 105 -38.72 61.67 8.19
N ALA A 106 -38.72 60.36 8.35
CA ALA A 106 -37.80 59.50 7.63
C ALA A 106 -38.40 59.26 6.23
N ARG A 107 -37.75 59.81 5.20
CA ARG A 107 -38.05 59.49 3.80
C ARG A 107 -37.53 58.09 3.51
N THR A 108 -38.39 57.08 3.48
CA THR A 108 -38.09 55.79 2.88
C THR A 108 -38.23 55.91 1.37
N PHE A 109 -37.14 55.62 0.65
CA PHE A 109 -37.00 55.84 -0.79
C PHE A 109 -37.52 54.71 -1.68
N ILE A 110 -38.24 53.73 -1.11
CA ILE A 110 -38.67 52.54 -1.84
C ILE A 110 -40.19 52.46 -1.76
N SER A 111 -40.84 52.62 -2.91
CA SER A 111 -42.30 52.55 -2.99
C SER A 111 -42.77 51.12 -2.62
N PRO A 112 -43.87 50.98 -1.86
CA PRO A 112 -44.38 49.67 -1.44
C PRO A 112 -44.86 48.79 -2.60
N ARG A 113 -44.91 49.34 -3.83
CA ARG A 113 -45.27 48.59 -5.03
C ARG A 113 -44.13 47.73 -5.60
N TYR A 114 -42.88 48.02 -5.25
CA TYR A 114 -41.71 47.26 -5.74
C TYR A 114 -41.16 46.25 -4.72
N LEU A 115 -41.66 46.27 -3.49
CA LEU A 115 -41.27 45.35 -2.42
C LEU A 115 -41.49 43.86 -2.78
N PRO A 116 -42.62 43.44 -3.40
CA PRO A 116 -42.77 42.03 -3.81
C PRO A 116 -41.82 41.63 -4.94
N VAL A 117 -41.47 42.55 -5.85
CA VAL A 117 -40.54 42.28 -6.96
C VAL A 117 -39.10 42.16 -6.44
N LEU A 118 -38.69 43.02 -5.51
CA LEU A 118 -37.38 42.94 -4.86
C LEU A 118 -37.23 41.67 -4.01
N LEU A 119 -38.29 41.23 -3.34
CA LEU A 119 -38.30 39.95 -2.62
C LEU A 119 -38.20 38.76 -3.58
N LEU A 120 -38.91 38.77 -4.70
CA LEU A 120 -38.80 37.72 -5.72
C LEU A 120 -37.40 37.65 -6.34
N LEU A 121 -36.77 38.80 -6.61
CA LEU A 121 -35.40 38.86 -7.12
C LEU A 121 -34.36 38.41 -6.08
N ALA A 122 -34.56 38.73 -4.80
CA ALA A 122 -33.69 38.27 -3.72
C ALA A 122 -33.80 36.75 -3.51
N VAL A 123 -35.01 36.19 -3.51
CA VAL A 123 -35.23 34.74 -3.39
C VAL A 123 -34.74 34.01 -4.65
N GLY A 124 -34.95 34.57 -5.84
CA GLY A 124 -34.43 34.04 -7.09
C GLY A 124 -32.89 34.06 -7.16
N GLY A 125 -32.25 35.12 -6.66
CA GLY A 125 -30.79 35.21 -6.56
C GLY A 125 -30.20 34.20 -5.58
N ILE A 126 -30.82 34.01 -4.41
CA ILE A 126 -30.40 32.98 -3.43
C ILE A 126 -30.58 31.56 -4.01
N ALA A 127 -31.67 31.31 -4.75
CA ALA A 127 -31.91 30.02 -5.39
C ALA A 127 -30.92 29.73 -6.54
N TRP A 128 -30.54 30.77 -7.30
CA TRP A 128 -29.55 30.65 -8.38
C TRP A 128 -28.13 30.42 -7.85
N ASP A 129 -27.73 31.13 -6.79
CA ASP A 129 -26.41 30.97 -6.16
C ASP A 129 -26.28 29.64 -5.39
N ALA A 130 -27.36 29.13 -4.80
CA ALA A 130 -27.36 27.83 -4.12
C ALA A 130 -27.05 26.68 -5.08
N GLN A 131 -27.40 26.80 -6.36
CA GLN A 131 -27.11 25.79 -7.40
C GLN A 131 -25.62 25.76 -7.79
N TRP A 132 -24.89 26.87 -7.62
CA TRP A 132 -23.45 26.95 -7.89
C TRP A 132 -22.58 26.66 -6.65
N LEU A 133 -23.10 26.94 -5.45
CA LEU A 133 -22.40 26.64 -4.18
C LEU A 133 -22.58 25.18 -3.74
N PHE A 134 -23.68 24.54 -4.14
CA PHE A 134 -23.92 23.12 -3.95
C PHE A 134 -24.39 22.52 -5.28
N PRO A 135 -23.48 22.29 -6.25
CA PRO A 135 -23.82 21.47 -7.39
C PRO A 135 -24.28 20.13 -6.81
N SER A 136 -25.60 19.89 -6.88
CA SER A 136 -26.17 18.59 -6.61
C SER A 136 -25.55 17.71 -7.67
N THR A 137 -24.45 17.03 -7.34
CA THR A 137 -23.85 16.07 -8.25
C THR A 137 -24.96 15.07 -8.51
N PRO A 138 -25.52 15.00 -9.73
CA PRO A 138 -26.46 13.96 -10.03
C PRO A 138 -25.75 12.65 -9.69
N GLN A 139 -26.42 11.80 -8.91
CA GLN A 139 -25.93 10.46 -8.62
C GLN A 139 -25.70 9.80 -9.99
N SER A 140 -24.43 9.76 -10.39
CA SER A 140 -24.02 9.22 -11.67
C SER A 140 -24.43 7.76 -11.69
N ASN A 141 -25.39 7.45 -12.56
CA ASN A 141 -25.81 6.09 -12.86
C ASN A 141 -24.92 5.49 -13.97
N ASP A 142 -23.72 6.05 -14.18
CA ASP A 142 -22.76 5.48 -15.10
C ASP A 142 -22.32 4.11 -14.56
N PRO A 143 -22.62 2.99 -15.25
CA PRO A 143 -22.16 1.67 -14.83
C PRO A 143 -20.63 1.56 -14.74
N ALA A 144 -19.87 2.51 -15.32
CA ALA A 144 -18.42 2.60 -15.16
C ALA A 144 -17.96 3.14 -13.78
N GLU A 145 -18.83 3.78 -12.99
CA GLU A 145 -18.55 4.24 -11.63
C GLU A 145 -19.00 3.26 -10.53
N GLN A 146 -19.74 2.20 -10.88
CA GLN A 146 -20.06 1.10 -9.97
C GLN A 146 -18.98 0.03 -10.07
N THR A 147 -18.40 -0.35 -8.93
CA THR A 147 -17.45 -1.46 -8.82
C THR A 147 -18.09 -2.61 -8.05
N ALA A 148 -17.42 -3.77 -8.04
CA ALA A 148 -17.81 -4.89 -7.20
C ALA A 148 -17.84 -4.57 -5.69
N LEU A 149 -17.12 -3.51 -5.28
CA LEU A 149 -17.10 -2.99 -3.92
C LEU A 149 -18.02 -1.75 -3.78
N GLY A 150 -18.97 -1.59 -4.72
CA GLY A 150 -19.94 -0.50 -4.84
C GLY A 150 -19.38 0.78 -5.49
N PRO A 151 -19.94 1.98 -5.26
CA PRO A 151 -19.53 3.17 -6.00
C PRO A 151 -18.05 3.50 -5.79
N ALA A 152 -17.27 3.65 -6.86
CA ALA A 152 -15.81 3.78 -6.84
C ALA A 152 -15.28 4.88 -5.90
N ARG A 153 -16.09 5.92 -5.66
CA ARG A 153 -15.73 7.08 -4.84
C ARG A 153 -16.23 7.02 -3.40
N LYS A 154 -17.00 6.00 -3.03
CA LYS A 154 -17.64 5.89 -1.70
C LYS A 154 -16.97 4.80 -0.87
N PHE A 155 -16.92 5.06 0.43
CA PHE A 155 -16.59 4.05 1.41
C PHE A 155 -17.85 3.26 1.77
N ILE A 156 -17.72 1.94 1.83
CA ILE A 156 -18.82 1.01 2.11
C ILE A 156 -18.48 0.19 3.35
N PRO A 157 -19.43 0.00 4.29
CA PRO A 157 -19.18 -0.77 5.49
C PRO A 157 -19.20 -2.28 5.21
N PHE A 158 -18.09 -2.95 5.53
CA PHE A 158 -17.92 -4.40 5.55
C PHE A 158 -17.97 -4.92 6.98
N ASP A 159 -18.52 -6.11 7.18
CA ASP A 159 -18.54 -6.79 8.47
C ASP A 159 -17.23 -7.54 8.70
N VAL A 160 -16.62 -7.37 9.88
CA VAL A 160 -15.49 -8.21 10.31
C VAL A 160 -16.06 -9.55 10.75
N VAL A 161 -15.78 -10.61 9.99
CA VAL A 161 -16.36 -11.95 10.23
C VAL A 161 -15.37 -12.94 10.81
N ALA A 162 -14.07 -12.74 10.59
CA ALA A 162 -13.02 -13.54 11.22
C ALA A 162 -11.75 -12.74 11.44
N ARG A 163 -10.93 -13.20 12.39
CA ARG A 163 -9.61 -12.68 12.68
C ARG A 163 -8.66 -13.84 12.99
N GLU A 164 -7.55 -13.91 12.28
CA GLU A 164 -6.50 -14.90 12.52
C GLU A 164 -5.22 -14.17 12.95
N GLN A 165 -4.63 -14.57 14.08
CA GLN A 165 -3.34 -14.02 14.51
C GLN A 165 -2.20 -14.66 13.71
N VAL A 166 -1.29 -13.86 13.16
CA VAL A 166 -0.13 -14.35 12.41
C VAL A 166 1.14 -14.26 13.25
N SER A 167 1.38 -13.11 13.88
CA SER A 167 2.51 -12.88 14.81
C SER A 167 2.10 -11.86 15.87
N PRO A 168 2.88 -11.56 16.93
CA PRO A 168 2.49 -10.58 17.95
C PRO A 168 2.10 -9.19 17.44
N THR A 169 2.54 -8.84 16.22
CA THR A 169 2.26 -7.53 15.60
C THR A 169 1.51 -7.64 14.27
N SER A 170 1.07 -8.83 13.86
CA SER A 170 0.38 -9.01 12.58
C SER A 170 -0.75 -10.02 12.65
N PHE A 171 -1.79 -9.79 11.85
CA PHE A 171 -3.03 -10.55 11.85
C PHE A 171 -3.72 -10.45 10.49
N ILE A 172 -4.62 -11.38 10.20
CA ILE A 172 -5.49 -11.37 9.04
C ILE A 172 -6.91 -11.01 9.51
N LEU A 173 -7.54 -10.06 8.85
CA LEU A 173 -8.99 -9.80 9.00
C LEU A 173 -9.72 -10.35 7.79
N THR A 174 -10.79 -11.11 8.03
CA THR A 174 -11.74 -11.51 6.99
C THR A 174 -12.95 -10.60 7.09
N LEU A 175 -13.26 -9.96 5.96
CA LEU A 175 -14.28 -8.93 5.83
C LEU A 175 -15.35 -9.42 4.86
N LYS A 176 -16.63 -9.23 5.21
CA LYS A 176 -17.76 -9.64 4.36
C LYS A 176 -18.51 -8.42 3.83
N ALA A 177 -18.80 -8.42 2.53
CA ALA A 177 -19.59 -7.36 1.90
C ALA A 177 -21.03 -7.33 2.45
N PRO A 178 -21.68 -6.16 2.47
CA PRO A 178 -23.08 -6.05 2.87
C PRO A 178 -24.00 -6.79 1.88
N PRO A 179 -25.08 -7.46 2.34
CA PRO A 179 -25.92 -8.34 1.52
C PRO A 179 -26.65 -7.64 0.36
N SER A 180 -26.73 -6.31 0.36
CA SER A 180 -27.31 -5.51 -0.72
C SER A 180 -26.35 -5.27 -1.91
N SER A 181 -25.14 -5.84 -1.90
CA SER A 181 -24.25 -5.86 -3.06
C SER A 181 -24.84 -6.62 -4.27
N HIS A 182 -25.79 -7.53 -4.04
CA HIS A 182 -26.41 -8.38 -5.08
C HIS A 182 -27.60 -7.73 -5.81
N SER A 183 -27.54 -6.43 -6.17
CA SER A 183 -28.35 -6.02 -7.32
C SER A 183 -27.79 -6.76 -8.54
N SER A 184 -28.64 -7.34 -9.40
CA SER A 184 -28.27 -8.31 -10.46
C SER A 184 -27.19 -7.86 -11.46
N ASN A 185 -26.74 -6.61 -11.37
CA ASN A 185 -25.79 -5.97 -12.28
C ASN A 185 -24.44 -5.61 -11.63
N VAL A 186 -24.24 -5.84 -10.33
CA VAL A 186 -22.97 -5.51 -9.64
C VAL A 186 -22.11 -6.78 -9.52
N PRO A 187 -20.83 -6.74 -9.96
CA PRO A 187 -19.95 -7.90 -9.87
C PRO A 187 -19.67 -8.29 -8.41
N SER A 188 -19.52 -9.58 -8.12
CA SER A 188 -19.07 -10.08 -6.79
C SER A 188 -17.59 -9.75 -6.54
N ILE A 189 -17.12 -9.87 -5.29
CA ILE A 189 -15.67 -9.74 -5.00
C ILE A 189 -14.88 -10.79 -5.78
N SER A 190 -15.42 -12.01 -5.92
CA SER A 190 -14.79 -13.08 -6.70
C SER A 190 -14.43 -12.66 -8.13
N SER A 191 -15.30 -11.89 -8.80
CA SER A 191 -15.06 -11.40 -10.16
C SER A 191 -13.86 -10.43 -10.29
N LEU A 192 -13.45 -9.77 -9.21
CA LEU A 192 -12.31 -8.84 -9.24
C LEU A 192 -11.01 -9.57 -9.56
N TRP A 193 -10.88 -10.81 -9.13
CA TRP A 193 -9.72 -11.66 -9.43
C TRP A 193 -9.61 -11.99 -10.93
N ASP A 194 -10.70 -11.88 -11.68
CA ASP A 194 -10.72 -12.02 -13.14
C ASP A 194 -10.42 -10.71 -13.89
N ILE A 195 -10.55 -9.58 -13.21
CA ILE A 195 -10.36 -8.24 -13.80
C ILE A 195 -8.93 -7.73 -13.57
N PHE A 196 -8.40 -7.92 -12.36
CA PHE A 196 -7.13 -7.36 -11.92
C PHE A 196 -6.10 -8.46 -11.66
N ASP A 197 -4.82 -8.17 -11.96
CA ASP A 197 -3.71 -9.03 -11.54
C ASP A 197 -3.18 -8.60 -10.17
N LEU A 198 -2.99 -7.29 -9.99
CA LEU A 198 -2.60 -6.66 -8.74
C LEU A 198 -3.54 -5.50 -8.43
N TRP A 199 -4.08 -5.47 -7.22
CA TRP A 199 -5.02 -4.44 -6.78
C TRP A 199 -5.08 -4.30 -5.27
N CYS A 200 -5.49 -3.13 -4.81
CA CYS A 200 -5.67 -2.81 -3.40
C CYS A 200 -7.04 -2.20 -3.11
N VAL A 201 -7.37 -2.08 -1.82
CA VAL A 201 -8.52 -1.35 -1.30
C VAL A 201 -8.05 -0.31 -0.31
N GLU A 202 -8.76 0.80 -0.21
CA GLU A 202 -8.53 1.77 0.84
C GLU A 202 -9.41 1.47 2.04
N VAL A 203 -8.77 1.37 3.20
CA VAL A 203 -9.43 1.29 4.50
C VAL A 203 -9.48 2.68 5.11
N LYS A 204 -10.67 3.13 5.49
CA LYS A 204 -10.86 4.38 6.22
C LYS A 204 -10.81 4.16 7.73
N GLN A 205 -10.09 5.04 8.41
CA GLN A 205 -10.20 5.24 9.85
C GLN A 205 -11.28 6.32 10.09
N PRO A 206 -12.36 6.02 10.83
CA PRO A 206 -13.53 6.89 10.87
C PRO A 206 -13.37 8.13 11.77
N GLN A 207 -12.58 8.08 12.84
CA GLN A 207 -12.41 9.17 13.80
C GLN A 207 -11.60 10.36 13.26
N ILE A 208 -10.52 10.09 12.52
CA ILE A 208 -9.63 11.12 11.95
C ILE A 208 -9.73 11.21 10.42
N GLN A 209 -10.61 10.40 9.81
CA GLN A 209 -10.91 10.40 8.37
C GLN A 209 -9.69 10.19 7.46
N VAL A 210 -8.70 9.43 7.94
CA VAL A 210 -7.52 9.05 7.17
C VAL A 210 -7.74 7.69 6.53
N ALA A 211 -7.36 7.54 5.25
CA ALA A 211 -7.42 6.28 4.52
C ALA A 211 -6.03 5.72 4.20
N ARG A 212 -5.90 4.39 4.16
CA ARG A 212 -4.67 3.71 3.73
C ARG A 212 -5.01 2.52 2.84
N GLU A 213 -4.15 2.27 1.87
CA GLU A 213 -4.26 1.15 0.95
C GLU A 213 -3.79 -0.15 1.62
N TYR A 214 -4.54 -1.22 1.37
CA TYR A 214 -4.22 -2.58 1.77
C TYR A 214 -4.48 -3.52 0.60
N THR A 215 -3.52 -4.40 0.33
CA THR A 215 -3.63 -5.43 -0.71
C THR A 215 -4.38 -6.64 -0.17
N PRO A 216 -5.52 -7.03 -0.76
CA PRO A 216 -6.24 -8.24 -0.37
C PRO A 216 -5.43 -9.51 -0.60
N LEU A 217 -5.53 -10.47 0.30
CA LEU A 217 -5.04 -11.83 0.07
C LEU A 217 -5.97 -12.55 -0.91
N PRO A 218 -5.42 -13.29 -1.90
CA PRO A 218 -6.24 -14.09 -2.80
C PRO A 218 -6.88 -15.28 -2.06
N PRO A 219 -7.89 -15.91 -2.68
CA PRO A 219 -8.45 -17.17 -2.19
C PRO A 219 -7.37 -18.24 -2.07
N VAL A 220 -7.41 -19.01 -0.98
CA VAL A 220 -6.45 -20.11 -0.77
C VAL A 220 -6.82 -21.26 -1.71
N PRO A 221 -5.87 -21.82 -2.47
CA PRO A 221 -6.16 -22.95 -3.34
C PRO A 221 -6.78 -24.12 -2.58
N GLY A 222 -7.90 -24.64 -3.08
CA GLY A 222 -8.58 -25.81 -2.49
C GLY A 222 -9.46 -25.50 -1.27
N SER A 223 -9.57 -24.23 -0.84
CA SER A 223 -10.53 -23.82 0.19
C SER A 223 -11.89 -23.47 -0.42
N SER A 224 -12.99 -23.75 0.30
CA SER A 224 -14.29 -23.18 -0.03
C SER A 224 -14.26 -21.70 0.35
N TYR A 225 -14.18 -20.81 -0.65
CA TYR A 225 -14.18 -19.38 -0.42
C TYR A 225 -15.60 -18.81 -0.55
N ASP A 226 -15.95 -17.89 0.34
CA ASP A 226 -17.17 -17.10 0.23
C ASP A 226 -16.90 -15.97 -0.77
N GLU A 227 -17.67 -15.93 -1.86
CA GLU A 227 -17.47 -15.01 -2.99
C GLU A 227 -17.58 -13.53 -2.63
N ASP A 228 -18.13 -13.25 -1.44
CA ASP A 228 -18.33 -11.89 -0.91
C ASP A 228 -17.36 -11.55 0.24
N THR A 229 -16.30 -12.36 0.40
CA THR A 229 -15.29 -12.12 1.44
C THR A 229 -13.95 -11.63 0.90
N LEU A 230 -13.31 -10.79 1.72
CA LEU A 230 -12.00 -10.21 1.48
C LEU A 230 -11.10 -10.46 2.69
N ARG A 231 -9.88 -10.95 2.47
CA ARG A 231 -8.89 -11.14 3.55
C ARG A 231 -7.83 -10.04 3.47
N LEU A 232 -7.54 -9.35 4.57
CA LEU A 232 -6.49 -8.33 4.65
C LEU A 232 -5.39 -8.77 5.62
N TYR A 233 -4.14 -8.89 5.16
CA TYR A 233 -2.98 -9.12 6.02
C TYR A 233 -2.42 -7.79 6.54
N VAL A 234 -2.56 -7.57 7.85
CA VAL A 234 -2.27 -6.28 8.48
C VAL A 234 -1.17 -6.45 9.51
N ARG A 235 -0.18 -5.56 9.46
CA ARG A 235 0.79 -5.35 10.55
C ARG A 235 0.40 -4.11 11.35
N ALA A 236 0.22 -4.26 12.66
CA ALA A 236 0.09 -3.15 13.58
C ALA A 236 1.43 -2.41 13.70
N VAL A 237 1.50 -1.19 13.17
CA VAL A 237 2.68 -0.34 13.26
C VAL A 237 2.52 0.55 14.49
N ARG A 238 3.55 0.62 15.33
CA ARG A 238 3.56 1.51 16.50
C ARG A 238 3.41 2.96 16.03
N GLY A 239 2.38 3.65 16.52
CA GLY A 239 2.04 5.01 16.11
C GLY A 239 1.35 5.11 14.75
N GLY A 240 1.02 4.00 14.10
CA GLY A 240 0.28 3.99 12.85
C GLY A 240 -1.23 4.05 13.08
N GLU A 241 -1.88 5.12 12.64
CA GLU A 241 -3.30 5.37 12.88
C GLU A 241 -4.23 4.26 12.39
N VAL A 242 -4.20 3.96 11.08
CA VAL A 242 -5.11 2.98 10.47
C VAL A 242 -4.80 1.56 10.93
N SER A 243 -3.52 1.18 11.00
CA SER A 243 -3.12 -0.16 11.45
C SER A 243 -3.48 -0.44 12.92
N THR A 244 -3.38 0.58 13.78
CA THR A 244 -3.76 0.46 15.20
C THR A 244 -5.29 0.40 15.34
N TYR A 245 -6.02 1.19 14.54
CA TYR A 245 -7.47 1.07 14.44
C TYR A 245 -7.91 -0.35 14.06
N LEU A 246 -7.36 -0.90 12.97
CA LEU A 246 -7.66 -2.26 12.50
C LEU A 246 -7.32 -3.32 13.56
N SER A 247 -6.25 -3.12 14.34
CA SER A 247 -5.85 -4.09 15.38
C SER A 247 -6.83 -4.25 16.53
N ARG A 248 -7.75 -3.28 16.70
CA ARG A 248 -8.79 -3.32 17.74
C ARG A 248 -10.10 -3.94 17.26
N LEU A 249 -10.25 -4.17 15.96
CA LEU A 249 -11.48 -4.73 15.41
C LEU A 249 -11.63 -6.21 15.80
N ALA A 250 -12.84 -6.59 16.16
CA ALA A 250 -13.21 -7.92 16.58
C ALA A 250 -14.35 -8.51 15.72
N PRO A 251 -14.29 -9.81 15.39
CA PRO A 251 -15.43 -10.53 14.83
C PRO A 251 -16.56 -10.68 15.87
N PRO A 252 -17.78 -11.04 15.47
CA PRO A 252 -18.86 -11.33 16.41
C PRO A 252 -18.48 -12.47 17.36
N SER A 253 -18.81 -12.35 18.64
CA SER A 253 -18.60 -13.43 19.61
C SER A 253 -19.70 -14.48 19.54
N SER A 254 -19.32 -15.75 19.70
CA SER A 254 -20.27 -16.86 19.82
C SER A 254 -21.00 -16.80 21.16
N PRO A 255 -22.27 -17.22 21.25
CA PRO A 255 -22.98 -17.39 22.52
C PRO A 255 -22.27 -18.33 23.51
N SER A 256 -21.37 -19.19 23.02
CA SER A 256 -20.55 -20.08 23.85
C SER A 256 -19.53 -19.34 24.73
N ASP A 257 -19.09 -18.15 24.31
CA ASP A 257 -17.99 -17.42 24.95
C ASP A 257 -18.48 -16.23 25.80
N GLY A 258 -19.80 -16.06 25.92
CA GLY A 258 -20.45 -15.00 26.68
C GLY A 258 -21.66 -14.39 25.96
N PRO A 259 -22.11 -13.18 26.35
CA PRO A 259 -23.16 -12.48 25.63
C PRO A 259 -22.73 -12.25 24.17
N ALA A 260 -23.57 -12.64 23.22
CA ALA A 260 -23.31 -12.43 21.81
C ALA A 260 -23.10 -10.93 21.53
N THR A 261 -21.90 -10.56 21.10
CA THR A 261 -21.59 -9.19 20.69
C THR A 261 -21.71 -9.08 19.17
N LYS A 262 -22.19 -7.92 18.73
CA LYS A 262 -22.15 -7.57 17.31
C LYS A 262 -20.68 -7.38 16.89
N GLY A 263 -20.29 -8.01 15.78
CA GLY A 263 -18.97 -7.81 15.19
C GLY A 263 -18.77 -6.36 14.74
N ASP A 264 -17.50 -5.96 14.67
CA ASP A 264 -17.13 -4.63 14.20
C ASP A 264 -17.31 -4.50 12.68
N LYS A 265 -17.38 -3.24 12.22
CA LYS A 265 -17.44 -2.91 10.80
C LYS A 265 -16.21 -2.11 10.39
N VAL A 266 -15.82 -2.25 9.13
CA VAL A 266 -14.75 -1.47 8.51
C VAL A 266 -15.21 -0.88 7.19
N GLU A 267 -14.87 0.39 6.96
CA GLU A 267 -15.25 1.11 5.74
C GLU A 267 -14.16 0.95 4.66
N LEU A 268 -14.53 0.38 3.51
CA LEU A 268 -13.63 0.13 2.37
C LEU A 268 -14.03 0.94 1.13
N ARG A 269 -13.06 1.37 0.34
CA ARG A 269 -13.22 1.95 -1.01
C ARG A 269 -12.30 1.24 -2.00
N GLY A 270 -12.75 1.08 -3.24
CA GLY A 270 -11.95 0.45 -4.30
C GLY A 270 -12.83 -0.33 -5.30
N PRO A 271 -12.26 -1.31 -6.02
CA PRO A 271 -10.85 -1.68 -6.04
C PRO A 271 -10.00 -0.63 -6.78
N HIS A 272 -8.73 -0.52 -6.41
CA HIS A 272 -7.73 0.27 -7.15
C HIS A 272 -6.74 -0.69 -7.79
N GLY A 273 -6.66 -0.70 -9.12
CA GLY A 273 -5.71 -1.54 -9.83
C GLY A 273 -4.29 -0.98 -9.72
N GLU A 274 -3.33 -1.83 -9.35
CA GLU A 274 -1.92 -1.46 -9.21
C GLU A 274 -1.16 -1.74 -10.51
N PHE A 275 -1.12 -2.99 -10.98
CA PHE A 275 -0.48 -3.32 -12.26
C PHE A 275 -1.14 -4.52 -12.93
N ASP A 276 -1.21 -4.44 -14.26
CA ASP A 276 -1.48 -5.57 -15.14
C ASP A 276 -0.16 -6.30 -15.42
N LEU A 277 0.01 -7.46 -14.79
CA LEU A 277 1.21 -8.29 -14.91
C LEU A 277 1.18 -9.09 -16.20
N ARG A 278 0.03 -9.67 -16.56
CA ARG A 278 -0.11 -10.55 -17.72
C ARG A 278 0.20 -9.81 -19.03
N SER A 279 -0.25 -8.56 -19.17
CA SER A 279 0.05 -7.76 -20.36
C SER A 279 1.54 -7.38 -20.47
N ARG A 280 2.22 -7.21 -19.33
CA ARG A 280 3.68 -6.96 -19.29
C ARG A 280 4.48 -8.22 -19.59
N LEU A 281 4.04 -9.36 -19.09
CA LEU A 281 4.62 -10.67 -19.42
C LEU A 281 4.44 -11.00 -20.89
N GLY A 282 3.27 -10.73 -21.47
CA GLY A 282 2.98 -11.08 -22.85
C GLY A 282 3.14 -12.59 -23.11
N LYS A 283 3.47 -12.97 -24.34
CA LYS A 283 3.76 -14.38 -24.70
C LYS A 283 5.23 -14.77 -24.47
N ARG A 284 6.13 -13.79 -24.30
CA ARG A 284 7.58 -14.02 -24.16
C ARG A 284 8.05 -14.07 -22.71
N GLY A 285 7.43 -13.33 -21.81
CA GLY A 285 7.80 -13.28 -20.40
C GLY A 285 7.43 -14.58 -19.72
N ASP A 286 8.44 -15.34 -19.33
CA ASP A 286 8.31 -16.69 -18.76
C ASP A 286 8.67 -16.71 -17.26
N ARG A 287 9.02 -15.54 -16.68
CA ARG A 287 9.49 -15.44 -15.30
C ARG A 287 8.97 -14.22 -14.55
N VAL A 288 8.58 -14.46 -13.30
CA VAL A 288 8.24 -13.45 -12.31
C VAL A 288 9.14 -13.61 -11.09
N VAL A 289 9.84 -12.56 -10.69
CA VAL A 289 10.55 -12.51 -9.41
C VAL A 289 9.88 -11.48 -8.52
N PHE A 290 9.51 -11.88 -7.32
CA PHE A 290 8.81 -11.03 -6.37
C PHE A 290 9.61 -10.94 -5.07
N LEU A 291 10.04 -9.74 -4.71
CA LEU A 291 10.73 -9.47 -3.45
C LEU A 291 9.76 -8.75 -2.52
N ALA A 292 9.24 -9.48 -1.54
CA ALA A 292 8.23 -9.04 -0.60
C ALA A 292 8.82 -8.78 0.79
N GLY A 293 8.67 -7.57 1.31
CA GLY A 293 8.98 -7.21 2.69
C GLY A 293 7.74 -7.21 3.58
N GLY A 294 7.71 -8.04 4.61
CA GLY A 294 6.61 -8.12 5.58
C GLY A 294 5.25 -8.40 4.92
N THR A 295 4.31 -7.46 5.03
CA THR A 295 2.96 -7.56 4.45
C THR A 295 2.93 -7.44 2.93
N GLY A 296 4.02 -7.00 2.28
CA GLY A 296 4.13 -7.00 0.80
C GLY A 296 4.01 -8.38 0.17
N ILE A 297 4.02 -9.46 0.98
CA ILE A 297 3.72 -10.82 0.55
C ILE A 297 2.28 -10.96 0.01
N ALA A 298 1.36 -10.09 0.42
CA ALA A 298 0.00 -10.07 -0.12
C ALA A 298 0.00 -9.81 -1.63
N SER A 299 0.76 -8.82 -2.10
CA SER A 299 0.93 -8.54 -3.54
C SER A 299 1.62 -9.69 -4.29
N ALA A 300 2.57 -10.37 -3.64
CA ALA A 300 3.20 -11.55 -4.22
C ALA A 300 2.21 -12.71 -4.38
N LEU A 301 1.33 -12.93 -3.39
CA LEU A 301 0.29 -13.94 -3.47
C LEU A 301 -0.74 -13.60 -4.56
N GLN A 302 -1.12 -12.32 -4.72
CA GLN A 302 -1.96 -11.89 -5.85
C GLN A 302 -1.28 -12.16 -7.20
N ALA A 303 0.01 -11.83 -7.34
CA ALA A 303 0.77 -12.14 -8.55
C ALA A 303 0.80 -13.65 -8.84
N ALA A 304 1.03 -14.48 -7.82
CA ALA A 304 1.01 -15.93 -7.94
C ALA A 304 -0.38 -16.44 -8.39
N HIS A 305 -1.45 -15.92 -7.79
CA HIS A 305 -2.82 -16.21 -8.19
C HIS A 305 -3.11 -15.80 -9.64
N ALA A 306 -2.53 -14.68 -10.09
CA ALA A 306 -2.69 -14.20 -11.46
C ALA A 306 -1.93 -15.03 -12.48
N VAL A 307 -0.70 -15.49 -12.22
CA VAL A 307 0.17 -16.04 -13.28
C VAL A 307 0.35 -17.57 -13.25
N LEU A 308 0.33 -18.20 -12.07
CA LEU A 308 0.57 -19.64 -11.95
C LEU A 308 -0.53 -20.55 -12.53
N PRO A 309 -1.82 -20.17 -12.55
CA PRO A 309 -2.86 -20.99 -13.20
C PRO A 309 -2.71 -21.10 -14.73
N LEU A 310 -1.89 -20.26 -15.37
CA LEU A 310 -1.73 -20.27 -16.81
C LEU A 310 -0.93 -21.53 -17.24
N ALA A 311 -1.45 -22.28 -18.22
CA ALA A 311 -0.86 -23.55 -18.67
C ALA A 311 0.59 -23.37 -19.13
N ASP A 312 0.82 -22.44 -20.06
CA ASP A 312 2.15 -21.99 -20.51
C ASP A 312 2.62 -20.76 -19.71
N GLY A 313 2.15 -20.65 -18.46
CA GLY A 313 2.42 -19.54 -17.57
C GLY A 313 3.85 -19.49 -17.06
N PRO A 314 4.31 -18.30 -16.62
CA PRO A 314 5.67 -18.11 -16.15
C PRO A 314 5.94 -18.92 -14.87
N SER A 315 7.21 -19.22 -14.65
CA SER A 315 7.71 -19.61 -13.32
C SER A 315 7.80 -18.38 -12.42
N MET A 316 7.64 -18.60 -11.11
CA MET A 316 7.66 -17.52 -10.13
C MET A 316 8.63 -17.83 -8.99
N THR A 317 9.46 -16.84 -8.62
CA THR A 317 10.30 -16.88 -7.42
C THR A 317 9.87 -15.79 -6.46
N ILE A 318 9.50 -16.15 -5.23
CA ILE A 318 9.15 -15.21 -4.17
C ILE A 318 10.27 -15.21 -3.14
N PHE A 319 10.85 -14.04 -2.90
CA PHE A 319 11.68 -13.78 -1.73
C PHE A 319 10.84 -13.06 -0.68
N TRP A 320 10.55 -13.71 0.45
CA TRP A 320 9.81 -13.14 1.55
C TRP A 320 10.75 -12.77 2.71
N ALA A 321 10.93 -11.47 2.92
CA ALA A 321 11.71 -10.93 4.02
C ALA A 321 10.80 -10.57 5.20
N VAL A 322 10.98 -11.25 6.33
CA VAL A 322 10.23 -11.02 7.56
C VAL A 322 11.14 -10.53 8.69
N ARG A 323 10.55 -9.92 9.73
CA ARG A 323 11.32 -9.43 10.87
C ARG A 323 11.69 -10.54 11.85
N SER A 324 10.74 -11.41 12.18
CA SER A 324 10.87 -12.52 13.15
C SER A 324 10.36 -13.82 12.55
N ARG A 325 10.85 -14.97 13.04
CA ARG A 325 10.31 -16.31 12.74
C ARG A 325 8.85 -16.47 13.16
N ASP A 326 8.36 -15.67 14.10
CA ASP A 326 6.95 -15.68 14.50
C ASP A 326 6.01 -15.32 13.34
N GLU A 327 6.50 -14.70 12.25
CA GLU A 327 5.67 -14.45 11.06
C GLU A 327 5.52 -15.71 10.18
N ILE A 328 6.40 -16.70 10.35
CA ILE A 328 6.47 -17.93 9.55
C ILE A 328 5.87 -19.12 10.30
N ARG A 329 5.92 -19.13 11.64
CA ARG A 329 5.40 -20.21 12.48
C ARG A 329 4.27 -19.72 13.38
N GLU A 330 3.30 -20.59 13.65
CA GLU A 330 2.25 -20.30 14.63
C GLU A 330 2.85 -20.18 16.03
N GLN A 331 2.37 -19.20 16.79
CA GLN A 331 2.54 -19.21 18.23
C GLN A 331 1.49 -20.14 18.83
N LEU A 332 1.93 -21.25 19.43
CA LEU A 332 1.07 -22.06 20.29
C LEU A 332 0.67 -21.21 21.50
N VAL A 333 -0.53 -20.63 21.45
CA VAL A 333 -1.10 -19.87 22.57
C VAL A 333 -1.59 -20.86 23.61
N GLY A 334 -0.74 -21.15 24.59
CA GLY A 334 -1.08 -22.00 25.74
C GLY A 334 0.13 -22.28 26.59
N GLY A 335 0.23 -21.62 27.75
CA GLY A 335 1.28 -21.87 28.72
C GLY A 335 1.23 -23.32 29.23
N HIS A 336 2.09 -24.17 28.69
CA HIS A 336 2.78 -25.16 29.49
C HIS A 336 4.24 -24.72 29.51
N THR A 337 4.72 -24.39 30.71
CA THR A 337 6.14 -24.31 31.00
C THR A 337 6.78 -25.62 30.59
N VAL A 338 7.41 -25.64 29.42
CA VAL A 338 8.53 -26.55 29.22
C VAL A 338 9.58 -26.10 30.25
N PRO A 339 10.07 -26.98 31.15
CA PRO A 339 11.06 -26.58 32.14
C PRO A 339 12.29 -25.99 31.44
N PRO A 340 13.05 -25.10 32.10
CA PRO A 340 14.16 -24.41 31.48
C PRO A 340 15.16 -25.45 30.96
N GLN A 341 15.16 -25.66 29.65
CA GLN A 341 16.20 -26.44 28.99
C GLN A 341 17.51 -25.70 29.26
N VAL A 342 18.33 -26.41 30.01
CA VAL A 342 19.70 -26.11 30.42
C VAL A 342 20.43 -25.37 29.30
N LYS A 343 21.16 -24.30 29.64
CA LYS A 343 22.15 -23.67 28.74
C LYS A 343 23.00 -24.78 28.11
N PRO A 344 22.98 -25.01 26.79
CA PRO A 344 23.96 -25.85 26.18
C PRO A 344 25.28 -25.07 26.21
N SER A 345 26.17 -25.52 27.07
CA SER A 345 27.60 -25.32 26.90
C SER A 345 27.97 -25.61 25.45
N SER A 346 28.59 -24.63 24.79
CA SER A 346 29.56 -24.79 23.70
C SER A 346 29.62 -26.18 23.04
N SER A 347 28.67 -26.47 22.16
CA SER A 347 28.87 -27.36 21.00
C SER A 347 27.64 -27.26 20.09
N SER A 348 27.85 -26.74 18.89
CA SER A 348 26.86 -26.74 17.82
C SER A 348 26.43 -28.17 17.50
N PRO A 349 25.13 -28.48 17.41
CA PRO A 349 24.65 -29.55 16.57
C PRO A 349 24.22 -28.94 15.24
N SER A 350 25.15 -29.00 14.28
CA SER A 350 24.84 -29.11 12.86
C SER A 350 23.91 -30.32 12.69
N GLY A 351 22.61 -30.07 12.51
CA GLY A 351 21.58 -31.09 12.40
C GLY A 351 20.68 -30.86 11.19
N SER A 352 20.49 -31.90 10.41
CA SER A 352 20.01 -31.86 9.05
C SER A 352 18.52 -31.64 8.88
N TRP A 353 18.15 -30.50 8.32
CA TRP A 353 16.82 -30.23 7.76
C TRP A 353 16.84 -30.28 6.22
N TRP A 354 17.92 -30.84 5.65
CA TRP A 354 18.19 -30.94 4.23
C TRP A 354 17.61 -32.21 3.61
N ASN A 355 16.79 -32.04 2.57
CA ASN A 355 16.56 -33.06 1.55
C ASN A 355 17.46 -32.75 0.34
N PRO A 356 18.45 -33.60 0.00
CA PRO A 356 19.37 -33.37 -1.12
C PRO A 356 18.79 -33.80 -2.48
N PHE A 357 17.51 -34.18 -2.56
CA PHE A 357 16.88 -34.74 -3.77
C PHE A 357 15.79 -33.86 -4.41
N SER A 358 15.83 -32.54 -4.21
CA SER A 358 15.07 -31.61 -5.06
C SER A 358 16.01 -31.02 -6.12
N SER A 359 15.97 -31.60 -7.31
CA SER A 359 16.64 -31.08 -8.49
C SER A 359 16.02 -29.76 -8.94
N SER A 360 16.58 -28.63 -8.52
CA SER A 360 16.76 -27.38 -9.32
C SER A 360 16.95 -26.10 -8.49
N SER A 361 17.82 -26.13 -7.48
CA SER A 361 18.65 -24.96 -7.16
C SER A 361 19.74 -25.40 -6.20
N THR A 362 20.93 -25.64 -6.74
CA THR A 362 22.15 -25.63 -5.95
C THR A 362 22.16 -24.35 -5.12
N ASN A 363 22.30 -24.46 -3.80
CA ASN A 363 22.49 -23.29 -2.95
C ASN A 363 23.62 -22.44 -3.57
N THR A 364 23.26 -21.30 -4.15
CA THR A 364 24.22 -20.44 -4.83
C THR A 364 25.25 -19.99 -3.80
N PRO A 365 26.57 -20.09 -4.07
CA PRO A 365 27.58 -19.65 -3.13
C PRO A 365 27.31 -18.21 -2.67
N GLY A 366 27.12 -18.02 -1.35
CA GLY A 366 26.79 -16.72 -0.76
C GLY A 366 25.30 -16.41 -0.55
N SER A 367 24.40 -17.30 -0.99
CA SER A 367 22.95 -17.24 -0.74
C SER A 367 22.65 -17.36 0.75
N GLN A 368 21.77 -16.49 1.26
CA GLN A 368 21.20 -16.59 2.61
C GLN A 368 19.71 -16.86 2.63
N ALA A 369 19.06 -16.81 1.47
CA ALA A 369 17.63 -17.04 1.36
C ALA A 369 17.33 -18.54 1.50
N GLU A 370 16.49 -18.85 2.49
CA GLU A 370 16.12 -20.20 2.88
C GLU A 370 14.93 -20.69 2.07
N ALA A 371 15.03 -21.83 1.37
CA ALA A 371 13.89 -22.37 0.64
C ALA A 371 12.79 -22.87 1.60
N LEU A 372 11.55 -22.49 1.33
CA LEU A 372 10.37 -22.96 2.05
C LEU A 372 9.89 -24.27 1.41
N LEU A 373 10.50 -25.38 1.84
CA LEU A 373 10.50 -26.64 1.09
C LEU A 373 9.28 -27.55 1.35
N SER A 374 8.73 -27.60 2.57
CA SER A 374 7.56 -28.47 2.86
C SER A 374 6.92 -28.21 4.23
N ALA A 375 5.63 -28.58 4.35
CA ALA A 375 4.86 -28.52 5.60
C ALA A 375 5.42 -29.46 6.68
N ASP A 376 5.94 -30.63 6.29
CA ASP A 376 6.51 -31.63 7.21
C ASP A 376 7.74 -31.11 7.95
N THR A 377 8.47 -30.17 7.34
CA THR A 377 9.68 -29.55 7.93
C THR A 377 9.33 -28.34 8.80
N LEU A 378 8.15 -27.74 8.59
CA LEU A 378 7.73 -26.52 9.24
C LEU A 378 6.68 -26.84 10.31
N ALA A 379 7.14 -27.28 11.48
CA ALA A 379 6.27 -27.55 12.62
C ALA A 379 5.43 -26.29 12.94
N ALA A 380 4.11 -26.40 12.75
CA ALA A 380 3.10 -25.35 12.93
C ALA A 380 3.34 -24.08 12.04
N PRO A 381 2.98 -24.12 10.74
CA PRO A 381 3.12 -22.97 9.84
C PRO A 381 2.10 -21.87 10.13
N SER A 382 2.53 -20.60 10.13
CA SER A 382 1.63 -19.44 10.25
C SER A 382 0.58 -19.42 9.13
N PRO A 383 -0.54 -18.68 9.27
CA PRO A 383 -1.57 -18.61 8.22
C PRO A 383 -1.02 -18.25 6.82
N ILE A 384 -0.08 -17.30 6.74
CA ILE A 384 0.55 -16.93 5.46
C ILE A 384 1.46 -18.04 4.93
N SER A 385 2.21 -18.71 5.82
CA SER A 385 3.04 -19.86 5.44
C SER A 385 2.20 -21.05 4.98
N ARG A 386 1.02 -21.27 5.57
CA ARG A 386 0.03 -22.26 5.10
C ARG A 386 -0.40 -21.97 3.66
N ASP A 387 -0.74 -20.73 3.36
CA ASP A 387 -1.17 -20.31 2.02
C ASP A 387 -0.03 -20.49 0.98
N LEU A 388 1.21 -20.13 1.34
CA LEU A 388 2.39 -20.34 0.49
C LEU A 388 2.70 -21.83 0.25
N LEU A 389 2.60 -22.67 1.29
CA LEU A 389 2.78 -24.12 1.17
C LEU A 389 1.70 -24.74 0.28
N ALA A 390 0.43 -24.32 0.42
CA ALA A 390 -0.65 -24.79 -0.43
C ALA A 390 -0.40 -24.45 -1.91
N LEU A 391 0.10 -23.25 -2.21
CA LEU A 391 0.53 -22.88 -3.56
C LEU A 391 1.69 -23.74 -4.05
N LYS A 392 2.71 -23.97 -3.23
CA LYS A 392 3.86 -24.81 -3.58
C LYS A 392 3.45 -26.25 -3.88
N VAL A 393 2.54 -26.81 -3.08
CA VAL A 393 1.95 -28.14 -3.33
C VAL A 393 1.19 -28.18 -4.65
N LYS A 394 0.40 -27.14 -4.95
CA LYS A 394 -0.41 -27.09 -6.18
C LYS A 394 0.42 -26.91 -7.45
N TYR A 395 1.46 -26.07 -7.41
CA TYR A 395 2.20 -25.64 -8.60
C TYR A 395 3.60 -26.24 -8.72
N GLY A 396 4.07 -26.98 -7.71
CA GLY A 396 5.34 -27.70 -7.74
C GLY A 396 6.51 -26.79 -8.06
N ASP A 397 7.28 -27.14 -9.09
CA ASP A 397 8.49 -26.41 -9.50
C ASP A 397 8.22 -25.07 -10.19
N LYS A 398 6.96 -24.79 -10.58
CA LYS A 398 6.60 -23.46 -11.13
C LYS A 398 6.69 -22.34 -10.09
N LEU A 399 6.72 -22.66 -8.79
CA LEU A 399 6.82 -21.68 -7.72
C LEU A 399 8.02 -22.00 -6.81
N ASP A 400 8.99 -21.11 -6.71
CA ASP A 400 10.04 -21.14 -5.68
C ASP A 400 9.75 -20.08 -4.62
N VAL A 401 9.83 -20.45 -3.34
CA VAL A 401 9.61 -19.52 -2.23
C VAL A 401 10.82 -19.58 -1.33
N ARG A 402 11.47 -18.43 -1.14
CA ARG A 402 12.63 -18.26 -0.29
C ARG A 402 12.37 -17.24 0.79
N VAL A 403 12.81 -17.50 2.00
CA VAL A 403 12.54 -16.70 3.17
C VAL A 403 13.84 -16.19 3.77
N VAL A 404 13.83 -14.95 4.24
CA VAL A 404 14.91 -14.37 5.06
C VAL A 404 14.30 -13.74 6.30
N VAL A 405 15.00 -13.91 7.42
CA VAL A 405 14.61 -13.39 8.73
C VAL A 405 15.66 -12.38 9.21
N ASP A 406 15.23 -11.14 9.32
CA ASP A 406 16.10 -10.00 9.65
C ASP A 406 16.71 -10.12 11.06
N GLN A 407 15.93 -10.55 12.07
CA GLN A 407 16.45 -10.78 13.43
C GLN A 407 17.49 -11.90 13.51
N GLU A 408 17.55 -12.78 12.51
CA GLU A 408 18.60 -13.82 12.39
C GLU A 408 19.83 -13.32 11.62
N GLY A 409 19.84 -12.04 11.21
CA GLY A 409 20.93 -11.45 10.44
C GLY A 409 21.00 -11.96 8.99
N THR A 410 19.90 -12.52 8.47
CA THR A 410 19.79 -12.96 7.08
C THR A 410 19.07 -11.90 6.24
N ALA A 411 19.48 -11.76 4.98
CA ALA A 411 18.87 -10.81 4.05
C ALA A 411 19.01 -11.31 2.62
N VAL A 412 18.17 -10.79 1.71
CA VAL A 412 18.31 -11.06 0.28
C VAL A 412 19.55 -10.33 -0.25
N ARG A 413 20.52 -11.11 -0.71
CA ARG A 413 21.82 -10.64 -1.20
C ARG A 413 21.82 -10.48 -2.69
N GLU A 414 22.87 -9.81 -3.18
CA GLU A 414 23.10 -9.68 -4.62
C GLU A 414 23.24 -11.04 -5.32
N ALA A 415 23.85 -12.03 -4.65
CA ALA A 415 23.94 -13.39 -5.16
C ALA A 415 22.54 -14.01 -5.40
N ASP A 416 21.63 -13.85 -4.44
CA ASP A 416 20.25 -14.34 -4.53
C ASP A 416 19.52 -13.68 -5.72
N LEU A 417 19.63 -12.36 -5.83
CA LEU A 417 19.02 -11.59 -6.93
C LEU A 417 19.64 -11.98 -8.28
N SER A 418 20.95 -12.16 -8.34
CA SER A 418 21.65 -12.50 -9.58
C SER A 418 21.21 -13.88 -10.07
N ALA A 419 21.15 -14.88 -9.19
CA ALA A 419 20.65 -16.21 -9.52
C ALA A 419 19.19 -16.12 -9.98
N ALA A 420 18.35 -15.42 -9.23
CA ALA A 420 16.95 -15.24 -9.58
C ALA A 420 16.71 -14.46 -10.87
N LEU A 421 17.68 -13.70 -11.40
CA LEU A 421 17.61 -13.00 -12.68
C LEU A 421 18.22 -13.83 -13.83
N THR A 422 19.20 -14.69 -13.56
CA THR A 422 19.89 -15.47 -14.60
C THR A 422 19.40 -16.91 -14.78
N LEU A 423 18.61 -17.45 -13.83
CA LEU A 423 18.01 -18.79 -13.93
C LEU A 423 17.30 -18.98 -15.28
N GLN A 424 17.86 -19.80 -16.17
CA GLN A 424 17.22 -20.14 -17.43
C GLN A 424 16.10 -21.16 -17.15
N SER A 425 14.91 -20.90 -17.69
CA SER A 425 13.85 -21.90 -17.76
C SER A 425 14.34 -23.11 -18.57
N SER A 426 13.91 -24.32 -18.22
CA SER A 426 14.22 -25.54 -18.98
C SER A 426 13.91 -25.38 -20.49
N PRO A 427 14.67 -26.05 -21.37
CA PRO A 427 14.67 -25.76 -22.80
C PRO A 427 13.45 -26.34 -23.51
N THR A 428 12.29 -25.69 -23.38
CA THR A 428 11.20 -25.89 -24.32
C THR A 428 11.28 -24.80 -25.39
N THR A 429 11.92 -25.19 -26.49
CA THR A 429 12.00 -24.46 -27.77
C THR A 429 12.91 -23.24 -27.74
N SER A 430 14.16 -23.48 -28.13
CA SER A 430 15.10 -22.48 -28.64
C SER A 430 14.48 -21.72 -29.82
N ALA A 431 13.67 -20.69 -29.55
CA ALA A 431 13.58 -19.56 -30.45
C ALA A 431 14.86 -18.74 -30.22
N GLY A 432 15.61 -18.51 -31.30
CA GLY A 432 16.94 -17.94 -31.25
C GLY A 432 17.05 -16.60 -30.54
N THR A 433 18.28 -16.08 -30.51
CA THR A 433 18.72 -14.78 -30.02
C THR A 433 18.07 -13.61 -30.79
N THR A 434 16.75 -13.62 -30.96
CA THR A 434 16.00 -12.56 -31.61
C THR A 434 15.84 -11.43 -30.60
N PRO A 435 16.29 -10.19 -30.95
CA PRO A 435 16.27 -9.06 -30.05
C PRO A 435 14.86 -8.86 -29.48
N THR A 436 14.79 -8.49 -28.21
CA THR A 436 13.56 -8.01 -27.59
C THR A 436 13.01 -6.87 -28.45
N HIS A 437 11.91 -7.09 -29.17
CA HIS A 437 11.16 -6.03 -29.86
C HIS A 437 10.39 -5.14 -28.87
N ALA A 438 10.93 -4.95 -27.66
CA ALA A 438 10.47 -3.95 -26.73
C ALA A 438 10.82 -2.58 -27.32
N VAL A 439 9.87 -2.01 -28.06
CA VAL A 439 10.01 -0.67 -28.62
C VAL A 439 10.18 0.31 -27.47
N GLU A 440 11.22 1.13 -27.56
CA GLU A 440 11.46 2.19 -26.58
C GLU A 440 10.20 3.08 -26.48
N GLY A 441 9.76 3.36 -25.25
CA GLY A 441 8.51 4.09 -25.01
C GLY A 441 7.23 3.23 -24.98
N CYS A 442 7.29 1.92 -25.27
CA CYS A 442 6.14 1.03 -25.08
C CYS A 442 5.68 1.04 -23.61
N LYS A 443 4.39 1.34 -23.38
CA LYS A 443 3.85 1.51 -22.03
C LYS A 443 3.83 0.22 -21.19
N PHE A 444 3.95 -0.95 -21.82
CA PHE A 444 3.95 -2.25 -21.13
C PHE A 444 5.35 -2.89 -21.09
N HIS A 445 6.16 -2.72 -22.12
CA HIS A 445 7.42 -3.48 -22.29
C HIS A 445 8.69 -2.62 -22.25
N SER A 446 8.59 -1.30 -22.04
CA SER A 446 9.75 -0.42 -21.91
C SER A 446 9.98 0.00 -20.45
N GLN A 447 11.15 -0.35 -19.89
CA GLN A 447 11.52 0.06 -18.52
C GLN A 447 11.61 1.59 -18.37
N THR A 448 12.07 2.29 -19.42
CA THR A 448 12.18 3.76 -19.40
C THR A 448 10.81 4.42 -19.36
N ALA A 449 9.82 3.86 -20.06
CA ALA A 449 8.44 4.33 -19.98
C ALA A 449 7.87 4.19 -18.55
N HIS A 450 8.22 3.11 -17.83
CA HIS A 450 7.72 2.87 -16.48
C HIS A 450 8.19 3.90 -15.46
N VAL A 451 9.35 4.55 -15.65
CA VAL A 451 9.89 5.56 -14.71
C VAL A 451 8.87 6.67 -14.41
N GLY A 452 8.11 7.08 -15.43
CA GLY A 452 7.10 8.13 -15.33
C GLY A 452 5.67 7.65 -15.08
N MET A 453 5.46 6.36 -14.79
CA MET A 453 4.12 5.80 -14.59
C MET A 453 3.68 5.89 -13.13
N VAL A 454 2.42 6.28 -12.96
CA VAL A 454 1.67 6.08 -11.71
C VAL A 454 1.19 4.63 -11.61
N ASP A 455 0.82 4.21 -10.42
CA ASP A 455 0.16 2.93 -10.22
C ASP A 455 -1.17 2.88 -10.99
N GLY A 456 -1.52 1.70 -11.47
CA GLY A 456 -2.62 1.42 -12.39
C GLY A 456 -2.29 1.72 -13.86
N ALA A 457 -1.26 2.50 -14.17
CA ALA A 457 -0.95 2.81 -15.56
C ALA A 457 -0.45 1.57 -16.35
N PRO A 458 -0.74 1.51 -17.66
CA PRO A 458 -1.51 2.49 -18.44
C PRO A 458 -3.03 2.22 -18.48
N ASN A 459 -3.49 1.10 -17.94
CA ASN A 459 -4.84 0.55 -18.14
C ASN A 459 -5.68 0.44 -16.86
N ALA A 460 -5.43 1.31 -15.88
CA ALA A 460 -6.00 1.27 -14.53
C ALA A 460 -5.84 -0.10 -13.81
N GLY A 461 -4.80 -0.87 -14.17
CA GLY A 461 -4.58 -2.25 -13.70
C GLY A 461 -5.59 -3.29 -14.20
N LYS A 462 -6.52 -2.92 -15.10
CA LYS A 462 -7.57 -3.80 -15.61
C LYS A 462 -7.12 -4.56 -16.85
N ARG A 463 -7.09 -5.90 -16.76
CA ARG A 463 -6.70 -6.78 -17.88
C ARG A 463 -7.51 -6.54 -19.15
N SER A 464 -8.83 -6.36 -19.01
CA SER A 464 -9.74 -6.15 -20.14
C SER A 464 -9.53 -4.83 -20.89
N LEU A 465 -8.85 -3.86 -20.27
CA LEU A 465 -8.54 -2.58 -20.89
C LEU A 465 -7.21 -2.60 -21.65
N PHE A 466 -6.47 -3.71 -21.62
CA PHE A 466 -5.34 -3.90 -22.51
C PHE A 466 -5.83 -4.14 -23.94
N LYS A 467 -5.58 -3.20 -24.85
CA LYS A 467 -5.76 -3.43 -26.29
C LYS A 467 -4.42 -3.71 -26.93
N GLN A 468 -4.40 -4.61 -27.91
CA GLN A 468 -3.17 -4.98 -28.60
C GLN A 468 -2.50 -3.78 -29.28
N ASP A 469 -3.29 -2.80 -29.74
CA ASP A 469 -2.83 -1.56 -30.37
C ASP A 469 -2.23 -0.55 -29.37
N ASP A 470 -2.46 -0.72 -28.06
CA ASP A 470 -1.85 0.12 -27.02
C ASP A 470 -0.35 -0.22 -26.80
N CYS A 471 0.10 -1.31 -27.41
CA CYS A 471 1.44 -1.84 -27.32
C CYS A 471 2.16 -1.65 -28.67
N ALA A 472 3.21 -0.84 -28.68
CA ALA A 472 4.01 -0.56 -29.89
C ALA A 472 4.91 -1.73 -30.34
N CYS A 473 4.95 -2.84 -29.60
CA CYS A 473 5.77 -4.00 -29.93
C CYS A 473 5.14 -4.81 -31.06
N SER A 474 5.97 -5.31 -32.00
CA SER A 474 5.48 -6.24 -33.04
C SER A 474 4.85 -7.48 -32.40
N ALA A 475 3.77 -7.96 -33.00
CA ALA A 475 3.02 -9.13 -32.55
C ALA A 475 3.30 -10.36 -33.44
N ASP A 476 4.46 -10.41 -34.11
CA ASP A 476 4.83 -11.54 -34.93
C ASP A 476 5.05 -12.79 -34.07
N ASP A 477 4.46 -13.93 -34.45
CA ASP A 477 4.63 -15.19 -33.73
C ASP A 477 6.09 -15.67 -33.73
N ALA A 478 6.91 -15.21 -34.69
CA ALA A 478 8.35 -15.45 -34.72
C ALA A 478 9.15 -14.61 -33.68
N ALA A 479 8.55 -13.55 -33.13
CA ALA A 479 9.17 -12.64 -32.17
C ALA A 479 8.14 -12.13 -31.15
N PRO A 480 7.63 -13.00 -30.26
CA PRO A 480 6.56 -12.66 -29.33
C PRO A 480 6.96 -11.48 -28.42
N ARG A 481 6.00 -10.57 -28.19
CA ARG A 481 6.13 -9.47 -27.22
C ARG A 481 6.03 -9.96 -25.78
N GLY A 482 6.65 -9.21 -24.88
CA GLY A 482 6.69 -9.53 -23.45
C GLY A 482 8.05 -9.33 -22.81
N LYS A 483 8.05 -9.18 -21.49
CA LYS A 483 9.26 -9.16 -20.65
C LYS A 483 9.03 -9.91 -19.36
N ASN A 484 10.11 -10.41 -18.78
CA ASN A 484 10.09 -10.92 -17.41
C ASN A 484 9.78 -9.77 -16.45
N VAL A 485 9.17 -10.07 -15.31
CA VAL A 485 8.75 -9.04 -14.35
C VAL A 485 9.45 -9.26 -13.03
N PHE A 486 10.10 -8.21 -12.52
CA PHE A 486 10.67 -8.16 -11.18
C PHE A 486 9.85 -7.16 -10.36
N VAL A 487 9.23 -7.59 -9.27
CA VAL A 487 8.44 -6.71 -8.40
C VAL A 487 9.10 -6.62 -7.04
N VAL A 488 9.22 -5.41 -6.49
CA VAL A 488 9.59 -5.19 -5.09
C VAL A 488 8.39 -4.58 -4.38
N SER A 489 7.90 -5.24 -3.34
CA SER A 489 6.80 -4.73 -2.50
C SER A 489 7.17 -4.71 -1.03
N GLY A 490 6.85 -3.62 -0.33
CA GLY A 490 7.04 -3.55 1.12
C GLY A 490 7.16 -2.11 1.64
N PRO A 491 7.65 -1.91 2.88
CA PRO A 491 7.89 -0.58 3.42
C PRO A 491 8.79 0.26 2.50
N GLU A 492 8.60 1.58 2.47
CA GLU A 492 9.33 2.48 1.57
C GLU A 492 10.86 2.28 1.61
N GLY A 493 11.44 2.16 2.80
CA GLY A 493 12.88 1.91 2.96
C GLY A 493 13.34 0.56 2.39
N PHE A 494 12.47 -0.46 2.39
CA PHE A 494 12.73 -1.76 1.77
C PHE A 494 12.73 -1.63 0.24
N VAL A 495 11.69 -1.01 -0.34
CA VAL A 495 11.60 -0.74 -1.78
C VAL A 495 12.79 0.09 -2.25
N GLN A 496 13.13 1.15 -1.53
CA GLN A 496 14.27 2.02 -1.82
C GLN A 496 15.61 1.26 -1.81
N ALA A 497 15.82 0.37 -0.83
CA ALA A 497 17.05 -0.40 -0.72
C ALA A 497 17.27 -1.36 -1.90
N TYR A 498 16.21 -1.98 -2.42
CA TYR A 498 16.32 -3.01 -3.47
C TYR A 498 16.13 -2.48 -4.89
N ALA A 499 15.13 -1.61 -5.11
CA ALA A 499 14.77 -1.10 -6.44
C ALA A 499 14.89 0.42 -6.58
N GLY A 500 15.28 1.15 -5.53
CA GLY A 500 15.35 2.62 -5.52
C GLY A 500 14.00 3.27 -5.24
N ALA A 501 14.02 4.52 -4.78
CA ALA A 501 12.81 5.23 -4.35
C ALA A 501 11.79 5.42 -5.51
N LYS A 502 10.50 5.40 -5.16
CA LYS A 502 9.44 5.98 -5.98
C LYS A 502 9.56 7.52 -5.95
N LEU A 503 8.99 8.21 -6.93
CA LEU A 503 9.09 9.68 -7.04
C LEU A 503 7.72 10.33 -6.91
N TRP A 504 7.60 11.40 -6.12
CA TRP A 504 6.41 12.25 -6.15
C TRP A 504 6.55 13.33 -7.20
N ARG A 505 5.61 13.41 -8.15
CA ARG A 505 5.56 14.44 -9.19
C ARG A 505 4.13 14.60 -9.71
N ASP A 506 3.74 15.82 -10.07
CA ASP A 506 2.43 16.13 -10.70
C ASP A 506 1.22 15.60 -9.91
N GLY A 507 1.32 15.59 -8.57
CA GLY A 507 0.26 15.13 -7.68
C GLY A 507 0.11 13.61 -7.58
N GLY A 508 0.99 12.81 -8.20
CA GLY A 508 1.00 11.36 -8.11
C GLY A 508 2.35 10.78 -7.68
N GLN A 509 2.32 9.55 -7.19
CA GLN A 509 3.52 8.76 -6.94
C GLN A 509 3.87 7.96 -8.20
N LEU A 510 5.03 8.25 -8.78
CA LEU A 510 5.59 7.59 -9.95
C LEU A 510 6.55 6.47 -9.53
N GLN A 511 6.71 5.47 -10.39
CA GLN A 511 7.64 4.35 -10.15
C GLN A 511 9.10 4.80 -9.99
N GLY A 512 9.54 5.85 -10.70
CA GLY A 512 10.91 6.35 -10.63
C GLY A 512 11.96 5.41 -11.25
N PRO A 513 13.24 5.82 -11.31
CA PRO A 513 14.29 5.02 -11.93
C PRO A 513 14.62 3.78 -11.10
N VAL A 514 15.13 2.73 -11.76
CA VAL A 514 15.66 1.55 -11.06
C VAL A 514 16.95 1.94 -10.34
N GLY A 515 16.95 1.77 -9.02
CA GLY A 515 18.04 2.09 -8.11
C GLY A 515 18.27 0.96 -7.10
N GLY A 516 18.79 1.29 -5.92
CA GLY A 516 19.08 0.31 -4.88
C GLY A 516 20.08 -0.77 -5.33
N LYS A 517 19.91 -2.00 -4.81
CA LYS A 517 20.73 -3.15 -5.22
C LYS A 517 20.58 -3.47 -6.71
N LEU A 518 19.36 -3.48 -7.25
CA LEU A 518 19.11 -3.77 -8.67
C LEU A 518 19.79 -2.76 -9.59
N GLY A 519 19.70 -1.46 -9.28
CA GLY A 519 20.38 -0.41 -10.04
C GLY A 519 21.91 -0.46 -9.90
N ALA A 520 22.44 -0.92 -8.75
CA ALA A 520 23.88 -1.18 -8.61
C ALA A 520 24.35 -2.37 -9.44
N MET A 521 23.54 -3.43 -9.53
CA MET A 521 23.78 -4.57 -10.42
C MET A 521 23.75 -4.14 -11.88
N GLN A 522 22.73 -3.38 -12.30
CA GLN A 522 22.60 -2.89 -13.67
C GLN A 522 23.75 -1.98 -14.10
N ARG A 523 24.29 -1.14 -13.20
CA ARG A 523 25.48 -0.32 -13.51
C ARG A 523 26.73 -1.16 -13.75
N ARG A 524 26.86 -2.32 -13.10
CA ARG A 524 27.99 -3.24 -13.28
C ARG A 524 27.80 -4.14 -14.51
N ASN A 525 26.57 -4.54 -14.78
CA ASN A 525 26.18 -5.32 -15.94
C ASN A 525 24.89 -4.74 -16.55
N PRO A 526 24.99 -3.85 -17.56
CA PRO A 526 23.83 -3.21 -18.18
C PRO A 526 22.79 -4.18 -18.73
N ASP A 527 23.22 -5.38 -19.15
CA ASP A 527 22.34 -6.38 -19.75
C ASP A 527 21.54 -7.19 -18.72
N ILE A 528 21.88 -7.14 -17.43
CA ILE A 528 21.26 -8.01 -16.40
C ILE A 528 19.75 -7.80 -16.24
N LEU A 529 19.24 -6.61 -16.55
CA LEU A 529 17.82 -6.25 -16.52
C LEU A 529 17.24 -6.00 -17.92
N LYS A 530 17.96 -6.31 -18.99
CA LYS A 530 17.55 -6.00 -20.37
C LYS A 530 16.18 -6.57 -20.71
N ASP A 531 15.93 -7.82 -20.30
CA ASP A 531 14.69 -8.54 -20.56
C ASP A 531 13.68 -8.43 -19.41
N TRP A 532 13.91 -7.53 -18.46
CA TRP A 532 13.09 -7.36 -17.27
C TRP A 532 12.34 -6.02 -17.26
N ILE A 533 11.16 -6.02 -16.65
CA ILE A 533 10.49 -4.82 -16.12
C ILE A 533 10.54 -4.89 -14.59
N VAL A 534 11.09 -3.86 -13.97
CA VAL A 534 11.14 -3.68 -12.52
C VAL A 534 9.98 -2.78 -12.09
N LEU A 535 9.11 -3.30 -11.23
CA LEU A 535 7.96 -2.62 -10.63
C LEU A 535 8.14 -2.49 -9.11
N LYS A 536 7.55 -1.45 -8.54
CA LYS A 536 7.65 -1.08 -7.13
C LYS A 536 6.26 -0.86 -6.55
N LEU A 537 5.95 -1.55 -5.45
CA LEU A 537 4.67 -1.50 -4.75
C LEU A 537 4.85 -1.01 -3.31
#